data_AF-A0A0F2C9S7-F1
#
_entry.id   AF-A0A0F2C9S7-F1
#
_cell.length_a   1.000
_cell.length_b   1.000
_cell.length_c   1.000
_cell.angle_alpha   90.00
_cell.angle_beta   90.00
_cell.angle_gamma   90.00
#
_symmetry.space_group_name_H-M   'P 1'
#
loop_
_entity.id
_entity.type
_entity.pdbx_description
1 polymer ?
#
loop_
_entity_poly.entity_id
_entity_poly.type
_entity_poly.pdbx_seq_one_letter_code
_entity_poly.pdbx_strand_id
1 'polypeptide(L)'
;MSAQVLADAAGLTRSVIANIENGRRSDLSVTELFAISDALDVPPSALLFDVSRPFRKIQVGSRVITISAATRWLSRGLGAPKTSGGKRAAELLLWGRQVEEARTRIRHLRDEMQTYVSLVGSDLGLSRALGGAEAATDAAGVALVEAVARTSPSASASLRALLQQHDAEMRTHEIAVRSFVSAGGDAGVLEPAAIVPGD
;
A
#
# COMPACT_ATOMS: atom_id res chain seq x y z
N MET A 1 14.69 22.35 -10.96
CA MET A 1 16.11 22.57 -10.58
C MET A 1 16.95 22.16 -11.78
N SER A 2 17.97 22.93 -12.18
CA SER A 2 18.87 22.52 -13.26
C SER A 2 19.97 21.59 -12.74
N ALA A 3 20.59 20.80 -13.62
CA ALA A 3 21.69 19.90 -13.24
C ALA A 3 22.88 20.66 -12.60
N GLN A 4 23.13 21.90 -13.00
CA GLN A 4 24.16 22.74 -12.37
C GLN A 4 23.77 23.13 -10.94
N VAL A 5 22.53 23.58 -10.74
CA VAL A 5 22.05 23.97 -9.39
C VAL A 5 22.05 22.77 -8.44
N LEU A 6 21.68 21.58 -8.92
CA LEU A 6 21.75 20.36 -8.11
C LEU A 6 23.20 19.97 -7.78
N ALA A 7 24.10 20.07 -8.75
CA ALA A 7 25.52 19.79 -8.56
C ALA A 7 26.13 20.71 -7.49
N ASP A 8 25.86 22.01 -7.58
CA ASP A 8 26.34 23.01 -6.61
C ASP A 8 25.77 22.73 -5.21
N ALA A 9 24.47 22.42 -5.10
CA ALA A 9 23.83 22.12 -3.81
C ALA A 9 24.32 20.81 -3.18
N ALA A 10 24.62 19.78 -3.98
CA ALA A 10 25.10 18.49 -3.51
C ALA A 10 26.63 18.44 -3.32
N GLY A 11 27.37 19.50 -3.67
CA GLY A 11 28.84 19.47 -3.67
C GLY A 11 29.43 18.46 -4.66
N LEU A 12 28.72 18.19 -5.77
CA LEU A 12 29.12 17.27 -6.84
C LEU A 12 29.44 18.05 -8.11
N THR A 13 30.13 17.42 -9.06
CA THR A 13 30.33 18.05 -10.38
C THR A 13 29.06 17.90 -11.23
N ARG A 14 28.79 18.87 -12.11
CA ARG A 14 27.69 18.78 -13.09
C ARG A 14 27.79 17.51 -13.95
N SER A 15 29.02 17.06 -14.27
CA SER A 15 29.22 15.83 -15.04
C SER A 15 28.81 14.58 -14.28
N VAL A 16 29.04 14.54 -12.95
CA VAL A 16 28.58 13.43 -12.10
C VAL A 16 27.05 13.36 -12.10
N ILE A 17 26.37 14.49 -11.85
CA ILE A 17 24.91 14.56 -11.89
C ILE A 17 24.37 14.13 -13.25
N ALA A 18 24.92 14.66 -14.35
CA ALA A 18 24.48 14.29 -15.70
C ALA A 18 24.71 12.80 -16.01
N ASN A 19 25.78 12.19 -15.52
CA ASN A 19 26.01 10.75 -15.73
C ASN A 19 25.02 9.89 -14.94
N ILE A 20 24.64 10.31 -13.72
CA ILE A 20 23.61 9.65 -12.90
C ILE A 20 22.25 9.76 -13.60
N GLU A 21 21.83 10.97 -13.99
CA GLU A 21 20.53 11.22 -14.64
C GLU A 21 20.36 10.46 -15.95
N ASN A 22 21.43 10.30 -16.73
CA ASN A 22 21.41 9.56 -17.99
C ASN A 22 21.63 8.05 -17.82
N GLY A 23 21.75 7.55 -16.58
CA GLY A 23 22.01 6.12 -16.30
C GLY A 23 23.37 5.62 -16.79
N ARG A 24 24.31 6.51 -17.13
CA ARG A 24 25.67 6.16 -17.55
C ARG A 24 26.54 5.71 -16.38
N ARG A 25 26.18 6.13 -15.17
CA ARG A 25 26.82 5.72 -13.93
C ARG A 25 25.84 4.90 -13.09
N SER A 26 26.13 3.61 -12.92
CA SER A 26 25.28 2.68 -12.17
C SER A 26 25.66 2.57 -10.69
N ASP A 27 26.85 3.03 -10.33
CA ASP A 27 27.38 3.04 -8.97
C ASP A 27 27.24 4.43 -8.34
N LEU A 28 26.51 4.50 -7.22
CA LEU A 28 26.36 5.71 -6.43
C LEU A 28 26.90 5.42 -5.03
N SER A 29 27.89 6.17 -4.57
CA SER A 29 28.37 6.03 -3.20
C SER A 29 27.29 6.47 -2.21
N VAL A 30 27.34 5.94 -0.99
CA VAL A 30 26.41 6.34 0.08
C VAL A 30 26.50 7.84 0.35
N THR A 31 27.70 8.41 0.37
CA THR A 31 27.91 9.85 0.56
C THR A 31 27.27 10.68 -0.55
N GLU A 32 27.44 10.28 -1.82
CA GLU A 32 26.79 10.96 -2.95
C GLU A 32 25.25 10.86 -2.88
N LEU A 33 24.72 9.69 -2.49
CA LEU A 33 23.29 9.50 -2.30
C LEU A 33 22.74 10.47 -1.24
N PHE A 34 23.39 10.56 -0.08
CA PHE A 34 22.96 11.47 0.98
C PHE A 34 23.11 12.95 0.59
N ALA A 35 24.18 13.31 -0.12
CA ALA A 35 24.38 14.67 -0.61
C ALA A 35 23.30 15.09 -1.61
N ILE A 36 22.93 14.22 -2.55
CA ILE A 36 21.83 14.46 -3.50
C ILE A 36 20.48 14.51 -2.74
N SER A 37 20.30 13.61 -1.76
CA SER A 37 19.09 13.57 -0.94
C SER A 37 18.88 14.87 -0.15
N ASP A 38 19.94 15.39 0.47
CA ASP A 38 19.93 16.65 1.22
C ASP A 38 19.69 17.84 0.29
N ALA A 39 20.39 17.90 -0.85
CA ALA A 39 20.23 18.96 -1.85
C ALA A 39 18.81 19.04 -2.43
N LEU A 40 18.17 17.89 -2.63
CA LEU A 40 16.77 17.79 -3.09
C LEU A 40 15.77 17.81 -1.92
N ASP A 41 16.26 17.71 -0.69
CA ASP A 41 15.50 17.55 0.56
C ASP A 41 14.42 16.46 0.43
N VAL A 42 14.81 15.32 -0.15
CA VAL A 42 14.00 14.10 -0.20
C VAL A 42 14.70 13.02 0.62
N PRO A 43 13.97 12.10 1.27
CA PRO A 43 14.62 10.98 1.94
C PRO A 43 15.36 10.11 0.91
N PRO A 44 16.54 9.54 1.23
CA PRO A 44 17.30 8.68 0.30
C PRO A 44 16.48 7.54 -0.29
N SER A 45 15.54 6.99 0.48
CA SER A 45 14.61 5.96 0.01
C SER A 45 13.77 6.41 -1.20
N ALA A 46 13.43 7.70 -1.31
CA ALA A 46 12.69 8.23 -2.45
C ALA A 46 13.55 8.37 -3.72
N LEU A 47 14.88 8.37 -3.60
CA LEU A 47 15.81 8.29 -4.74
C LEU A 47 16.08 6.84 -5.15
N LEU A 48 16.04 5.91 -4.19
CA LEU A 48 16.29 4.49 -4.43
C LEU A 48 15.09 3.76 -5.03
N PHE A 49 13.87 4.21 -4.74
CA PHE A 49 12.65 3.56 -5.19
C PHE A 49 11.72 4.51 -5.92
N ASP A 50 11.02 3.99 -6.92
CA ASP A 50 9.94 4.69 -7.60
C ASP A 50 8.71 4.79 -6.69
N VAL A 51 8.68 5.84 -5.87
CA VAL A 51 7.59 6.11 -4.91
C VAL A 51 6.24 6.39 -5.58
N SER A 52 6.23 6.64 -6.90
CA SER A 52 4.97 6.79 -7.66
C SER A 52 4.24 5.45 -7.81
N ARG A 53 4.96 4.32 -7.71
CA ARG A 53 4.44 2.95 -7.85
C ARG A 53 4.67 2.13 -6.58
N PRO A 54 4.09 2.52 -5.43
CA PRO A 54 4.42 1.95 -4.12
C PRO A 54 4.12 0.45 -4.01
N PHE A 55 3.21 -0.08 -4.82
CA PHE A 55 2.81 -1.48 -4.82
C PHE A 55 3.61 -2.36 -5.79
N ARG A 56 4.48 -1.76 -6.63
CA ARG A 56 5.36 -2.53 -7.50
C ARG A 56 6.27 -3.41 -6.63
N LYS A 57 6.32 -4.70 -6.97
CA LYS A 57 7.21 -5.67 -6.32
C LYS A 57 8.64 -5.46 -6.81
N ILE A 58 9.58 -5.52 -5.88
CA ILE A 58 11.03 -5.45 -6.12
C ILE A 58 11.74 -6.57 -5.36
N GLN A 59 12.89 -7.00 -5.90
CA GLN A 59 13.77 -7.96 -5.23
C GLN A 59 14.72 -7.20 -4.30
N VAL A 60 14.75 -7.57 -3.02
CA VAL A 60 15.71 -7.07 -2.01
C VAL A 60 16.40 -8.26 -1.36
N GLY A 61 17.63 -8.55 -1.77
CA GLY A 61 18.34 -9.76 -1.38
C GLY A 61 17.60 -11.01 -1.85
N SER A 62 17.19 -11.88 -0.93
CA SER A 62 16.39 -13.09 -1.20
C SER A 62 14.87 -12.88 -1.12
N ARG A 63 14.40 -11.67 -0.78
CA ARG A 63 12.97 -11.39 -0.56
C ARG A 63 12.37 -10.60 -1.72
N VAL A 64 11.11 -10.88 -2.04
CA VAL A 64 10.27 -10.04 -2.91
C VAL A 64 9.37 -9.21 -2.01
N ILE A 65 9.52 -7.88 -2.03
CA ILE A 65 8.71 -6.95 -1.22
C ILE A 65 8.17 -5.81 -2.09
N THR A 66 7.17 -5.07 -1.60
CA THR A 66 6.70 -3.85 -2.28
C THR A 66 7.65 -2.68 -2.06
N ILE A 67 7.65 -1.70 -2.96
CA ILE A 67 8.39 -0.43 -2.77
C ILE A 67 7.99 0.25 -1.46
N SER A 68 6.70 0.23 -1.09
CA SER A 68 6.24 0.80 0.18
C SER A 68 6.87 0.11 1.41
N ALA A 69 7.02 -1.21 1.37
CA ALA A 69 7.68 -1.97 2.43
C ALA A 69 9.19 -1.69 2.49
N ALA A 70 9.85 -1.61 1.33
CA ALA A 70 11.28 -1.31 1.24
C ALA A 70 11.59 0.11 1.73
N THR A 71 10.78 1.10 1.35
CA THR A 71 10.91 2.47 1.84
C THR A 71 10.70 2.51 3.34
N ARG A 72 9.67 1.85 3.89
CA ARG A 72 9.45 1.78 5.35
C ARG A 72 10.65 1.22 6.10
N TRP A 73 11.30 0.20 5.55
CA TRP A 73 12.50 -0.41 6.14
C TRP A 73 13.66 0.59 6.21
N LEU A 74 13.84 1.43 5.18
CA LEU A 74 14.92 2.42 5.09
C LEU A 74 14.63 3.76 5.81
N SER A 75 13.38 4.21 5.88
CA SER A 75 13.03 5.57 6.35
C SER A 75 12.84 5.73 7.86
N ARG A 76 13.17 4.74 8.70
CA ARG A 76 12.92 4.79 10.15
C ARG A 76 13.68 5.90 10.94
N GLY A 77 14.35 6.86 10.30
CA GLY A 77 15.22 7.82 11.01
C GLY A 77 15.53 9.18 10.37
N LEU A 78 14.71 9.75 9.49
CA LEU A 78 14.99 11.10 8.92
C LEU A 78 13.85 12.09 9.20
N GLY A 79 14.21 13.31 9.60
CA GLY A 79 13.30 14.37 10.03
C GLY A 79 12.37 14.90 8.94
N ALA A 80 11.58 15.95 9.26
CA ALA A 80 10.57 16.50 8.36
C ALA A 80 11.20 17.28 7.17
N PRO A 81 10.70 17.09 5.93
CA PRO A 81 11.20 17.78 4.73
C PRO A 81 10.82 19.27 4.70
N LYS A 82 11.65 20.09 4.06
CA LYS A 82 11.54 21.57 3.98
C LYS A 82 11.17 22.12 2.59
N THR A 83 11.46 21.40 1.51
CA THR A 83 11.25 21.74 0.10
C THR A 83 9.91 21.22 -0.42
N SER A 84 9.45 21.75 -1.55
CA SER A 84 8.22 21.29 -2.21
C SER A 84 8.35 19.85 -2.73
N GLY A 85 9.51 19.46 -3.26
CA GLY A 85 9.80 18.08 -3.68
C GLY A 85 9.80 17.11 -2.51
N GLY A 86 10.50 17.46 -1.42
CA GLY A 86 10.50 16.75 -0.15
C GLY A 86 9.12 16.54 0.44
N LYS A 87 8.33 17.62 0.53
CA LYS A 87 6.95 17.59 1.03
C LYS A 87 6.08 16.65 0.19
N ARG A 88 6.15 16.74 -1.15
CA ARG A 88 5.41 15.85 -2.03
C ARG A 88 5.82 14.39 -1.88
N ALA A 89 7.11 14.10 -1.78
CA ALA A 89 7.60 12.74 -1.55
C ALA A 89 7.09 12.21 -0.19
N ALA A 90 7.14 13.02 0.86
CA ALA A 90 6.60 12.64 2.16
C ALA A 90 5.08 12.43 2.14
N GLU A 91 4.32 13.24 1.42
CA GLU A 91 2.87 13.04 1.21
C GLU A 91 2.58 11.71 0.50
N LEU A 92 3.30 11.40 -0.58
CA LEU A 92 3.16 10.12 -1.29
C LEU A 92 3.47 8.94 -0.37
N LEU A 93 4.52 9.04 0.44
CA LEU A 93 4.88 8.00 1.40
C LEU A 93 3.84 7.85 2.52
N LEU A 94 3.32 8.96 3.03
CA LEU A 94 2.28 8.98 4.05
C LEU A 94 1.00 8.33 3.54
N TRP A 95 0.46 8.81 2.41
CA TRP A 95 -0.78 8.29 1.85
C TRP A 95 -0.61 6.86 1.34
N GLY A 96 0.51 6.54 0.68
CA GLY A 96 0.83 5.18 0.27
C GLY A 96 0.88 4.19 1.45
N ARG A 97 1.37 4.63 2.61
CA ARG A 97 1.29 3.86 3.86
C ARG A 97 -0.16 3.66 4.30
N GLN A 98 -0.96 4.72 4.36
CA GLN A 98 -2.37 4.60 4.81
C GLN A 98 -3.18 3.68 3.90
N VAL A 99 -2.95 3.73 2.59
CA VAL A 99 -3.58 2.81 1.63
C VAL A 99 -3.23 1.36 1.95
N GLU A 100 -1.95 1.05 2.23
CA GLU A 100 -1.51 -0.30 2.56
C GLU A 100 -2.04 -0.80 3.92
N GLU A 101 -2.08 0.07 4.93
CA GLU A 101 -2.64 -0.23 6.25
C GLU A 101 -4.14 -0.50 6.17
N ALA A 102 -4.89 0.29 5.39
CA ALA A 102 -6.31 0.06 5.15
C ALA A 102 -6.54 -1.27 4.40
N ARG A 103 -5.75 -1.56 3.36
CA ARG A 103 -5.82 -2.86 2.64
C ARG A 103 -5.59 -4.05 3.55
N THR A 104 -4.61 -3.94 4.44
CA THR A 104 -4.30 -5.00 5.40
C THR A 104 -5.46 -5.23 6.37
N ARG A 105 -6.07 -4.15 6.90
CA ARG A 105 -7.24 -4.24 7.78
C ARG A 105 -8.46 -4.82 7.07
N ILE A 106 -8.76 -4.39 5.85
CA ILE A 106 -9.85 -4.93 5.03
C ILE A 106 -9.67 -6.44 4.79
N ARG A 107 -8.45 -6.88 4.44
CA ARG A 107 -8.15 -8.30 4.25
C ARG A 107 -8.39 -9.09 5.54
N HIS A 108 -7.87 -8.60 6.66
CA HIS A 108 -8.05 -9.27 7.96
C HIS A 108 -9.53 -9.40 8.36
N LEU A 109 -10.32 -8.33 8.19
CA LEU A 109 -11.76 -8.36 8.46
C LEU A 109 -12.49 -9.37 7.56
N ARG A 110 -12.09 -9.48 6.30
CA ARG A 110 -12.65 -10.48 5.39
C ARG A 110 -12.32 -11.91 5.84
N ASP A 111 -11.08 -12.16 6.25
CA ASP A 111 -10.66 -13.46 6.79
C ASP A 111 -11.44 -13.82 8.07
N GLU A 112 -11.66 -12.84 8.97
CA GLU A 112 -12.47 -13.01 10.18
C GLU A 112 -13.94 -13.32 9.85
N MET A 113 -14.54 -12.59 8.90
CA MET A 113 -15.90 -12.87 8.43
C MET A 113 -16.02 -14.26 7.85
N GLN A 114 -15.08 -14.68 6.99
CA GLN A 114 -15.09 -16.01 6.37
C GLN A 114 -14.95 -17.10 7.42
N THR A 115 -14.08 -16.91 8.42
CA THR A 115 -13.92 -17.82 9.56
C THR A 115 -15.22 -17.92 10.37
N TYR A 116 -15.83 -16.79 10.70
CA TYR A 116 -17.08 -16.72 11.46
C TYR A 116 -18.22 -17.43 10.72
N VAL A 117 -18.37 -17.14 9.43
CA VAL A 117 -19.39 -17.73 8.58
C VAL A 117 -19.15 -19.23 8.40
N SER A 118 -17.91 -19.69 8.31
CA SER A 118 -17.59 -21.13 8.23
C SER A 118 -17.97 -21.87 9.51
N LEU A 119 -17.72 -21.25 10.67
CA LEU A 119 -18.09 -21.80 11.98
C LEU A 119 -19.61 -21.92 12.12
N VAL A 120 -20.34 -20.82 11.89
CA VAL A 120 -21.80 -20.77 12.02
C VAL A 120 -22.49 -21.58 10.91
N GLY A 121 -21.97 -21.54 9.68
CA GLY A 121 -22.53 -22.25 8.54
C GLY A 121 -22.38 -23.76 8.64
N SER A 122 -21.31 -24.26 9.28
CA SER A 122 -21.17 -25.68 9.58
C SER A 122 -22.25 -26.17 10.55
N ASP A 123 -22.54 -25.37 11.58
CA ASP A 123 -23.61 -25.68 12.54
C ASP A 123 -25.02 -25.62 11.90
N LEU A 124 -25.19 -24.83 10.84
CA LEU A 124 -26.46 -24.63 10.13
C LEU A 124 -26.61 -25.48 8.85
N GLY A 125 -25.61 -26.29 8.48
CA GLY A 125 -25.63 -27.09 7.24
C GLY A 125 -25.54 -26.27 5.94
N LEU A 126 -25.01 -25.04 6.00
CA LEU A 126 -24.95 -24.07 4.91
C LEU A 126 -23.67 -24.17 4.03
N SER A 127 -22.82 -25.18 4.23
CA SER A 127 -21.50 -25.29 3.58
C SER A 127 -21.54 -25.19 2.04
N ARG A 128 -22.62 -25.65 1.39
CA ARG A 128 -22.80 -25.50 -0.08
C ARG A 128 -23.06 -24.07 -0.53
N ALA A 129 -23.72 -23.24 0.28
CA ALA A 129 -23.96 -21.84 -0.05
C ALA A 129 -22.67 -21.00 0.11
N LEU A 130 -21.77 -21.43 1.02
CA LEU A 130 -20.51 -20.76 1.30
C LEU A 130 -19.46 -20.95 0.20
N GLY A 131 -19.35 -22.17 -0.35
CA GLY A 131 -18.38 -22.46 -1.42
C GLY A 131 -18.62 -21.68 -2.73
N GLY A 132 -19.82 -21.13 -2.95
CA GLY A 132 -20.12 -20.24 -4.07
C GLY A 132 -19.82 -18.76 -3.80
N ALA A 133 -19.76 -18.36 -2.53
CA ALA A 133 -19.56 -16.97 -2.11
C ALA A 133 -18.07 -16.59 -2.03
N GLU A 134 -17.16 -17.56 -1.87
CA GLU A 134 -15.71 -17.32 -1.85
C GLU A 134 -15.19 -16.63 -3.12
N ALA A 135 -15.83 -16.84 -4.27
CA ALA A 135 -15.44 -16.22 -5.54
C ALA A 135 -16.14 -14.88 -5.83
N ALA A 136 -17.12 -14.48 -5.01
CA ALA A 136 -18.05 -13.43 -5.35
C ALA A 136 -17.77 -12.13 -4.59
N THR A 137 -17.91 -11.03 -5.31
CA THR A 137 -17.68 -9.63 -4.94
C THR A 137 -18.41 -9.17 -3.66
N ASP A 138 -18.14 -7.94 -3.21
CA ASP A 138 -18.75 -7.29 -2.02
C ASP A 138 -20.27 -7.53 -1.88
N ALA A 139 -21.01 -7.59 -3.00
CA ALA A 139 -22.46 -7.84 -3.01
C ALA A 139 -22.86 -9.26 -2.52
N ALA A 140 -22.06 -10.29 -2.82
CA ALA A 140 -22.36 -11.66 -2.40
C ALA A 140 -22.04 -11.88 -0.91
N GLY A 141 -21.00 -11.22 -0.39
CA GLY A 141 -20.71 -11.19 1.03
C GLY A 141 -21.88 -10.61 1.82
N VAL A 142 -22.41 -9.45 1.41
CA VAL A 142 -23.59 -8.84 2.03
C VAL A 142 -24.81 -9.76 2.00
N ALA A 143 -25.13 -10.35 0.85
CA ALA A 143 -26.27 -11.27 0.72
C ALA A 143 -26.14 -12.51 1.61
N LEU A 144 -24.92 -13.03 1.79
CA LEU A 144 -24.65 -14.15 2.67
C LEU A 144 -24.82 -13.78 4.14
N VAL A 145 -24.34 -12.61 4.55
CA VAL A 145 -24.57 -12.11 5.92
C VAL A 145 -26.06 -11.95 6.20
N GLU A 146 -26.83 -11.42 5.25
CA GLU A 146 -28.29 -11.33 5.38
C GLU A 146 -28.96 -12.71 5.51
N ALA A 147 -28.45 -13.73 4.80
CA ALA A 147 -28.96 -15.10 4.91
C ALA A 147 -28.67 -15.73 6.28
N VAL A 148 -27.44 -15.55 6.81
CA VAL A 148 -27.07 -15.98 8.16
C VAL A 148 -27.85 -15.22 9.23
N ALA A 149 -28.09 -13.93 9.01
CA ALA A 149 -28.86 -13.09 9.92
C ALA A 149 -30.32 -13.57 10.09
N ARG A 150 -30.94 -14.10 9.03
CA ARG A 150 -32.28 -14.68 9.08
C ARG A 150 -32.35 -16.00 9.85
N THR A 151 -31.26 -16.75 9.90
CA THR A 151 -31.21 -18.10 10.50
C THR A 151 -30.75 -18.10 11.96
N SER A 152 -29.94 -17.13 12.38
CA SER A 152 -29.50 -17.00 13.77
C SER A 152 -29.39 -15.53 14.22
N PRO A 153 -30.32 -15.02 15.06
CA PRO A 153 -30.33 -13.63 15.51
C PRO A 153 -29.09 -13.21 16.31
N SER A 154 -28.50 -14.12 17.10
CA SER A 154 -27.27 -13.83 17.86
C SER A 154 -26.05 -13.78 16.93
N ALA A 155 -25.94 -14.72 15.99
CA ALA A 155 -24.86 -14.71 15.00
C ALA A 155 -24.93 -13.48 14.07
N SER A 156 -26.15 -13.00 13.84
CA SER A 156 -26.43 -11.79 13.08
C SER A 156 -25.77 -10.53 13.69
N ALA A 157 -25.68 -10.42 15.01
CA ALA A 157 -25.17 -9.21 15.65
C ALA A 157 -23.65 -9.05 15.46
N SER A 158 -22.87 -10.09 15.73
CA SER A 158 -21.41 -10.08 15.52
C SER A 158 -21.05 -9.90 14.05
N LEU A 159 -21.75 -10.60 13.15
CA LEU A 159 -21.50 -10.50 11.72
C LEU A 159 -21.87 -9.11 11.16
N ARG A 160 -22.95 -8.50 11.66
CA ARG A 160 -23.30 -7.10 11.35
C ARG A 160 -22.23 -6.13 11.84
N ALA A 161 -21.68 -6.34 13.04
CA ALA A 161 -20.61 -5.48 13.57
C ALA A 161 -19.35 -5.57 12.70
N LEU A 162 -18.94 -6.78 12.29
CA LEU A 162 -17.83 -6.97 11.35
C LEU A 162 -18.09 -6.29 10.02
N LEU A 163 -19.31 -6.40 9.45
CA LEU A 163 -19.66 -5.72 8.19
C LEU A 163 -19.56 -4.20 8.31
N GLN A 164 -20.11 -3.64 9.38
CA GLN A 164 -20.02 -2.20 9.64
C GLN A 164 -18.57 -1.72 9.74
N GLN A 165 -17.70 -2.52 10.38
CA GLN A 165 -16.28 -2.23 10.47
C GLN A 165 -15.60 -2.34 9.10
N HIS A 166 -15.90 -3.36 8.30
CA HIS A 166 -15.40 -3.50 6.94
C HIS A 166 -15.79 -2.29 6.07
N ASP A 167 -17.06 -1.88 6.08
CA ASP A 167 -17.53 -0.72 5.32
C ASP A 167 -16.87 0.59 5.76
N ALA A 168 -16.61 0.73 7.07
CA ALA A 168 -15.86 1.87 7.59
C ALA A 168 -14.41 1.87 7.06
N GLU A 169 -13.74 0.72 7.08
CA GLU A 169 -12.36 0.59 6.55
C GLU A 169 -12.30 0.77 5.04
N MET A 170 -13.30 0.32 4.29
CA MET A 170 -13.43 0.58 2.85
C MET A 170 -13.52 2.07 2.56
N ARG A 171 -14.33 2.83 3.32
CA ARG A 171 -14.38 4.30 3.20
C ARG A 171 -13.04 4.95 3.52
N THR A 172 -12.35 4.50 4.57
CA THR A 172 -11.00 4.98 4.90
C THR A 172 -10.02 4.69 3.77
N HIS A 173 -10.08 3.50 3.18
CA HIS A 173 -9.28 3.10 2.03
C HIS A 173 -9.54 4.00 0.81
N GLU A 174 -10.80 4.25 0.46
CA GLU A 174 -11.17 5.13 -0.64
C GLU A 174 -10.65 6.57 -0.47
N ILE A 175 -10.76 7.12 0.75
CA ILE A 175 -10.22 8.43 1.09
C ILE A 175 -8.70 8.43 0.91
N ALA A 176 -8.00 7.44 1.45
CA ALA A 176 -6.55 7.33 1.34
C ALA A 176 -6.08 7.18 -0.12
N VAL A 177 -6.78 6.37 -0.93
CA VAL A 177 -6.49 6.21 -2.36
C VAL A 177 -6.70 7.52 -3.11
N ARG A 178 -7.82 8.22 -2.87
CA ARG A 178 -8.09 9.51 -3.50
C ARG A 178 -7.01 10.54 -3.16
N SER A 179 -6.62 10.64 -1.90
CA SER A 179 -5.54 11.52 -1.46
C SER A 179 -4.19 11.15 -2.08
N PHE A 180 -3.87 9.85 -2.16
CA PHE A 180 -2.64 9.36 -2.80
C PHE A 180 -2.59 9.72 -4.29
N VAL A 181 -3.68 9.50 -5.03
CA VAL A 181 -3.80 9.87 -6.44
C VAL A 181 -3.71 11.39 -6.61
N SER A 182 -4.35 12.17 -5.72
CA SER A 182 -4.26 13.64 -5.75
C SER A 182 -2.85 14.16 -5.52
N ALA A 183 -2.00 13.45 -4.76
CA ALA A 183 -0.58 13.77 -4.61
C ALA A 183 0.27 13.36 -5.85
N GLY A 184 -0.37 12.73 -6.84
CA GLY A 184 0.22 12.22 -8.07
C GLY A 184 0.83 10.83 -7.96
N GLY A 185 0.36 10.03 -7.01
CA GLY A 185 0.71 8.62 -6.90
C GLY A 185 -0.13 7.77 -7.85
N ASP A 186 0.44 6.66 -8.34
CA ASP A 186 -0.27 5.64 -9.11
C ASP A 186 -0.70 4.52 -8.15
N ALA A 187 -1.99 4.47 -7.84
CA ALA A 187 -2.54 3.43 -6.96
C ALA A 187 -2.51 2.03 -7.59
N GLY A 188 -2.15 1.95 -8.89
CA GLY A 188 -2.30 0.78 -9.74
C GLY A 188 -3.76 0.55 -10.12
N VAL A 189 -3.99 -0.39 -11.04
CA VAL A 189 -5.29 -1.05 -11.10
C VAL A 189 -5.46 -1.73 -9.74
N LEU A 190 -6.55 -1.43 -9.03
CA LEU A 190 -7.05 -2.31 -7.98
C LEU A 190 -7.39 -3.62 -8.69
N GLU A 191 -6.41 -4.47 -8.94
CA GLU A 191 -6.70 -5.85 -9.29
C GLU A 191 -7.52 -6.36 -8.11
N PRO A 192 -8.82 -6.67 -8.30
CA PRO A 192 -9.59 -7.30 -7.24
C PRO A 192 -8.76 -8.51 -6.86
N ALA A 193 -8.31 -8.57 -5.60
CA ALA A 193 -7.31 -9.52 -5.15
C ALA A 193 -7.63 -10.88 -5.77
N ALA A 194 -6.88 -11.27 -6.79
CA ALA A 194 -7.11 -12.54 -7.45
C ALA A 194 -6.86 -13.55 -6.34
N ILE A 195 -7.93 -14.23 -5.92
CA ILE A 195 -7.84 -15.35 -5.01
C ILE A 195 -6.97 -16.33 -5.77
N VAL A 196 -5.70 -16.40 -5.39
CA VAL A 196 -4.81 -17.46 -5.86
C VAL A 196 -5.45 -18.73 -5.33
N PRO A 197 -5.96 -19.62 -6.18
CA PRO A 197 -6.48 -20.90 -5.72
C PRO A 197 -5.34 -21.58 -4.95
N GLY A 198 -5.61 -21.99 -3.71
CA GLY A 198 -4.64 -22.78 -2.95
C GLY A 198 -4.40 -24.11 -3.67
N ASP A 199 -3.14 -24.38 -4.01
CA ASP A 199 -2.66 -25.72 -4.39
C ASP A 199 -2.56 -26.63 -3.15
#